data_AF-A0A381DJY0-F1
#
_entry.id   AF-A0A381DJY0-F1
#
_cell.length_a   1.000
_cell.length_b   1.000
_cell.length_c   1.000
_cell.angle_alpha   90.00
_cell.angle_beta   90.00
_cell.angle_gamma   90.00
#
_symmetry.space_group_name_H-M   'P 1'
#
loop_
_entity.id
_entity.type
_entity.pdbx_description
1 polymer ?
#
loop_
_entity_poly.entity_id
_entity_poly.type
_entity_poly.pdbx_seq_one_letter_code
_entity_poly.pdbx_strand_id
1 'polypeptide(L)'
;MLDQGAVCLNIDANSAGKTMSTEELAELDKNDQFGDIVGSGAGRNWAHVNSVDYDPEDDSIIISSRHQNAIIKIGRDKQVKWIIGNPVGWKDKFKDKLLTPVDSKGKKISCGEDGAKCPGYENEKGGFDYTWTQHTAFKIDEKSKGNIIYVSAFDNGDSRGMEQPALPSMKYSRMVVYKIDQKKMTVEQVWEWGKQRGHDIYSPVTSLTEYQADKNSIVGYFATSGLKIDIAKGLLLSNPHPSIVEFKWGAKEPSVEIQLHDTMGYQAFPISVEKAFSK
;
A
#
# COMPACT_ATOMS: atom_id res chain seq x y z
N MET A 1 -2.72 7.04 13.94
CA MET A 1 -3.82 7.59 13.14
C MET A 1 -4.39 6.48 12.28
N LEU A 2 -5.71 6.29 12.30
CA LEU A 2 -6.41 5.29 11.48
C LEU A 2 -7.36 6.01 10.51
N ASP A 3 -7.31 5.63 9.24
CA ASP A 3 -8.25 6.11 8.23
C ASP A 3 -9.65 5.51 8.44
N GLN A 4 -10.68 6.37 8.43
CA GLN A 4 -12.08 5.95 8.59
C GLN A 4 -12.81 5.75 7.27
N GLY A 5 -12.22 6.16 6.15
CA GLY A 5 -12.95 6.38 4.90
C GLY A 5 -13.42 5.13 4.15
N ALA A 6 -12.86 3.94 4.40
CA ALA A 6 -13.29 2.75 3.69
C ALA A 6 -12.84 1.41 4.29
N VAL A 7 -13.71 0.40 4.16
CA VAL A 7 -13.40 -1.02 4.40
C VAL A 7 -13.66 -1.81 3.12
N CYS A 8 -12.60 -2.27 2.45
CA CYS A 8 -12.68 -3.05 1.22
C CYS A 8 -13.50 -2.38 0.09
N LEU A 9 -14.79 -2.74 -0.04
CA LEU A 9 -15.74 -2.25 -1.05
C LEU A 9 -16.80 -1.29 -0.47
N ASN A 10 -16.91 -1.23 0.86
CA ASN A 10 -17.82 -0.32 1.55
C ASN A 10 -17.07 0.97 1.83
N ILE A 11 -17.25 1.94 0.93
CA ILE A 11 -16.74 3.29 1.11
C ILE A 11 -17.76 4.05 1.95
N ASP A 12 -17.40 4.35 3.19
CA ASP A 12 -18.21 5.25 4.00
C ASP A 12 -17.88 6.69 3.60
N ALA A 13 -18.69 7.23 2.71
CA ALA A 13 -18.52 8.56 2.19
C ALA A 13 -18.64 9.65 3.28
N ASN A 14 -19.29 9.38 4.43
CA ASN A 14 -19.31 10.33 5.57
C ASN A 14 -17.99 10.35 6.34
N SER A 15 -17.21 9.28 6.23
CA SER A 15 -15.93 9.10 6.90
C SER A 15 -14.74 9.32 5.94
N ALA A 16 -15.00 9.49 4.64
CA ALA A 16 -13.99 9.77 3.63
C ALA A 16 -13.18 11.03 3.98
N GLY A 17 -11.85 10.88 4.07
CA GLY A 17 -10.96 11.98 4.44
C GLY A 17 -10.95 12.34 5.92
N LYS A 18 -11.56 11.52 6.79
CA LYS A 18 -11.44 11.64 8.25
C LYS A 18 -10.49 10.59 8.81
N THR A 19 -9.76 11.00 9.84
CA THR A 19 -8.78 10.16 10.51
C THR A 19 -8.94 10.30 12.00
N MET A 20 -8.78 9.21 12.75
CA MET A 20 -8.87 9.26 14.21
C MET A 20 -7.53 9.65 14.84
N SER A 21 -7.60 10.62 15.76
CA SER A 21 -6.52 10.97 16.69
C SER A 21 -6.31 9.89 17.75
N THR A 22 -5.20 9.99 18.48
CA THR A 22 -4.90 9.06 19.58
C THR A 22 -5.93 9.16 20.70
N GLU A 23 -6.41 10.36 20.99
CA GLU A 23 -7.38 10.67 22.02
C GLU A 23 -8.76 10.11 21.66
N GLU A 24 -9.19 10.27 20.41
CA GLU A 24 -10.46 9.71 19.94
C GLU A 24 -10.44 8.17 19.92
N LEU A 25 -9.31 7.56 19.56
CA LEU A 25 -9.13 6.11 19.65
C LEU A 25 -9.21 5.62 21.09
N ALA A 26 -8.56 6.33 22.02
CA ALA A 26 -8.61 6.01 23.45
C ALA A 26 -10.03 6.16 24.03
N GLU A 27 -10.83 7.10 23.52
CA GLU A 27 -12.23 7.25 23.91
C GLU A 27 -13.12 6.13 23.34
N LEU A 28 -12.91 5.73 22.07
CA LEU A 28 -13.60 4.58 21.50
C LEU A 28 -13.31 3.29 22.28
N ASP A 29 -12.08 3.14 22.78
CA ASP A 29 -11.69 1.97 23.56
C ASP A 29 -12.40 1.86 24.91
N LYS A 30 -13.09 2.91 25.39
CA LYS A 30 -13.89 2.88 26.62
C LYS A 30 -15.29 2.29 26.44
N ASN A 31 -15.75 2.10 25.20
CA ASN A 31 -17.05 1.53 24.92
C ASN A 31 -16.93 0.08 24.41
N ASP A 32 -18.01 -0.70 24.56
CA ASP A 32 -18.09 -2.10 24.11
C ASP A 32 -18.66 -2.23 22.68
N GLN A 33 -18.47 -1.22 21.82
CA GLN A 33 -18.83 -1.36 20.41
C GLN A 33 -17.74 -2.14 19.68
N PHE A 34 -18.12 -3.29 19.13
CA PHE A 34 -17.27 -4.20 18.36
C PHE A 34 -17.90 -4.49 17.00
N GLY A 35 -17.06 -4.79 16.02
CA GLY A 35 -17.48 -5.09 14.65
C GLY A 35 -16.52 -4.51 13.63
N ASP A 36 -17.02 -4.34 12.41
CA ASP A 36 -16.27 -3.70 11.33
C ASP A 36 -16.30 -2.17 11.46
N ILE A 37 -15.64 -1.69 12.53
CA ILE A 37 -15.50 -0.28 12.85
C ILE A 37 -14.02 0.03 13.02
N VAL A 38 -13.63 1.23 12.62
CA VAL A 38 -12.27 1.72 12.83
C VAL A 38 -12.04 1.91 14.33
N GLY A 39 -10.91 1.42 14.83
CA GLY A 39 -10.55 1.52 16.23
C GLY A 39 -9.35 0.65 16.59
N SER A 40 -8.90 0.75 17.84
CA SER A 40 -7.84 -0.10 18.40
C SER A 40 -8.39 -1.36 19.06
N GLY A 41 -7.53 -2.36 19.22
CA GLY A 41 -7.83 -3.58 19.97
C GLY A 41 -8.56 -4.67 19.17
N ALA A 42 -8.56 -5.87 19.73
CA ALA A 42 -9.26 -7.01 19.14
C ALA A 42 -10.78 -6.78 19.16
N GLY A 43 -11.47 -7.20 18.09
CA GLY A 43 -12.90 -6.92 17.91
C GLY A 43 -13.20 -5.63 17.15
N ARG A 44 -12.17 -4.86 16.78
CA ARG A 44 -12.27 -3.71 15.87
C ARG A 44 -11.35 -3.88 14.67
N ASN A 45 -11.53 -3.04 13.65
CA ASN A 45 -10.76 -3.06 12.43
C ASN A 45 -9.41 -2.31 12.59
N TRP A 46 -8.54 -2.80 13.47
CA TRP A 46 -7.27 -2.12 13.82
C TRP A 46 -6.12 -2.40 12.84
N ALA A 47 -6.14 -3.55 12.17
CA ALA A 47 -5.07 -3.98 11.27
C ALA A 47 -5.50 -3.92 9.80
N HIS A 48 -6.69 -4.43 9.49
CA HIS A 48 -7.18 -4.58 8.12
C HIS A 48 -6.13 -5.21 7.19
N VAL A 49 -5.78 -6.46 7.46
CA VAL A 49 -4.84 -7.21 6.60
C VAL A 49 -5.55 -7.54 5.29
N ASN A 50 -4.97 -7.15 4.16
CA ASN A 50 -5.61 -7.24 2.83
C ASN A 50 -4.77 -7.97 1.78
N SER A 51 -3.56 -8.41 2.12
CA SER A 51 -2.78 -9.34 1.32
C SER A 51 -1.91 -10.23 2.19
N VAL A 52 -1.66 -11.45 1.71
CA VAL A 52 -0.74 -12.44 2.26
C VAL A 52 0.03 -13.02 1.09
N ASP A 53 1.33 -13.14 1.25
CA ASP A 53 2.24 -13.82 0.33
C ASP A 53 3.17 -14.75 1.09
N TYR A 54 3.42 -15.93 0.55
CA TYR A 54 4.24 -16.96 1.21
C TYR A 54 5.66 -16.94 0.65
N ASP A 55 6.66 -16.86 1.53
CA ASP A 55 8.06 -16.99 1.15
C ASP A 55 8.56 -18.41 1.48
N PRO A 56 8.73 -19.29 0.48
CA PRO A 56 9.19 -20.65 0.70
C PRO A 56 10.68 -20.74 1.07
N GLU A 57 11.49 -19.70 0.85
CA GLU A 57 12.93 -19.73 1.15
C GLU A 57 13.21 -19.84 2.66
N ASP A 58 12.33 -19.29 3.50
CA ASP A 58 12.48 -19.26 4.96
C ASP A 58 11.19 -19.58 5.73
N ASP A 59 10.19 -20.18 5.05
CA ASP A 59 8.89 -20.57 5.60
C ASP A 59 8.21 -19.43 6.38
N SER A 60 8.09 -18.28 5.73
CA SER A 60 7.49 -17.07 6.32
C SER A 60 6.38 -16.52 5.44
N ILE A 61 5.68 -15.51 5.95
CA ILE A 61 4.67 -14.77 5.21
C ILE A 61 4.99 -13.29 5.18
N ILE A 62 4.66 -12.63 4.08
CA ILE A 62 4.64 -11.17 3.95
C ILE A 62 3.18 -10.74 3.89
N ILE A 63 2.81 -9.79 4.73
CA ILE A 63 1.44 -9.26 4.81
C ILE A 63 1.40 -7.77 4.54
N SER A 64 0.31 -7.31 3.95
CA SER A 64 -0.05 -5.90 3.89
C SER A 64 -1.11 -5.61 4.94
N SER A 65 -0.84 -4.66 5.84
CA SER A 65 -1.82 -4.13 6.78
C SER A 65 -2.15 -2.68 6.43
N ARG A 66 -3.41 -2.44 6.01
CA ARG A 66 -3.88 -1.11 5.59
C ARG A 66 -3.77 -0.11 6.73
N HIS A 67 -4.24 -0.49 7.92
CA HIS A 67 -4.39 0.43 9.05
C HIS A 67 -3.12 0.59 9.89
N GLN A 68 -2.12 -0.27 9.69
CA GLN A 68 -0.79 -0.05 10.24
C GLN A 68 0.14 0.67 9.25
N ASN A 69 -0.34 1.01 8.04
CA ASN A 69 0.46 1.59 6.94
C ASN A 69 1.79 0.83 6.75
N ALA A 70 1.72 -0.50 6.74
CA ALA A 70 2.90 -1.34 6.84
C ALA A 70 2.83 -2.65 6.05
N ILE A 71 3.96 -2.99 5.44
CA ILE A 71 4.27 -4.31 4.89
C ILE A 71 5.15 -5.04 5.91
N ILE A 72 4.75 -6.24 6.33
CA ILE A 72 5.36 -6.94 7.48
C ILE A 72 5.70 -8.37 7.07
N LYS A 73 6.94 -8.80 7.32
CA LYS A 73 7.33 -10.22 7.22
C LYS A 73 7.29 -10.90 8.58
N ILE A 74 6.63 -12.05 8.67
CA ILE A 74 6.44 -12.83 9.89
C ILE A 74 6.89 -14.28 9.63
N GLY A 75 7.82 -14.78 10.45
CA GLY A 75 8.30 -16.15 10.32
C GLY A 75 7.29 -17.20 10.83
N ARG A 76 7.51 -18.47 10.47
CA ARG A 76 6.78 -19.61 11.06
C ARG A 76 6.78 -19.60 12.59
N ASP A 77 7.87 -19.11 13.18
CA ASP A 77 8.10 -18.91 14.62
C ASP A 77 7.26 -17.78 15.25
N LYS A 78 6.37 -17.15 14.46
CA LYS A 78 5.50 -16.03 14.85
C LYS A 78 6.25 -14.76 15.22
N GLN A 79 7.55 -14.68 14.90
CA GLN A 79 8.35 -13.49 15.13
C GLN A 79 8.30 -12.57 13.90
N VAL A 80 8.14 -11.27 14.16
CA VAL A 80 8.32 -10.24 13.12
C VAL A 80 9.78 -10.23 12.70
N LYS A 81 10.03 -10.39 11.40
CA LYS A 81 11.37 -10.38 10.81
C LYS A 81 11.78 -8.97 10.41
N TRP A 82 10.89 -8.27 9.70
CA TRP A 82 11.08 -6.87 9.35
C TRP A 82 9.73 -6.19 9.03
N ILE A 83 9.74 -4.87 9.02
CA ILE A 83 8.60 -3.99 8.74
C ILE A 83 9.05 -2.89 7.76
N ILE A 84 8.37 -2.74 6.63
CA ILE A 84 8.38 -1.50 5.85
C ILE A 84 7.20 -0.67 6.33
N GLY A 85 7.46 0.43 7.02
CA GLY A 85 6.45 1.34 7.53
C GLY A 85 7.11 2.56 8.18
N ASN A 86 6.37 3.64 8.32
CA ASN A 86 6.85 4.81 9.04
C ASN A 86 7.07 4.48 10.54
N PRO A 87 8.00 5.15 11.24
CA PRO A 87 8.35 4.79 12.62
C PRO A 87 7.38 5.32 13.69
N VAL A 88 6.38 6.12 13.32
CA VAL A 88 5.47 6.77 14.28
C VAL A 88 4.54 5.75 14.93
N GLY A 89 4.44 5.78 16.26
CA GLY A 89 3.49 4.96 17.03
C GLY A 89 3.93 3.50 17.32
N TRP A 90 5.06 3.04 16.77
CA TRP A 90 5.57 1.69 17.05
C TRP A 90 6.12 1.57 18.48
N LYS A 91 5.70 0.51 19.19
CA LYS A 91 6.26 0.14 20.50
C LYS A 91 7.73 -0.25 20.37
N ASP A 92 8.51 -0.05 21.43
CA ASP A 92 9.96 -0.29 21.43
C ASP A 92 10.39 -1.66 20.91
N LYS A 93 9.62 -2.71 21.23
CA LYS A 93 9.88 -4.09 20.78
C LYS A 93 9.81 -4.32 19.26
N PHE A 94 9.32 -3.35 18.50
CA PHE A 94 9.23 -3.41 17.03
C PHE A 94 10.17 -2.41 16.35
N LYS A 95 10.78 -1.48 17.10
CA LYS A 95 11.63 -0.43 16.51
C LYS A 95 12.86 -1.00 15.81
N ASP A 96 13.40 -2.12 16.32
CA ASP A 96 14.51 -2.85 15.70
C ASP A 96 14.09 -3.65 14.46
N LYS A 97 12.79 -3.81 14.20
CA LYS A 97 12.24 -4.49 13.02
C LYS A 97 11.93 -3.53 11.86
N LEU A 98 11.88 -2.23 12.11
CA LEU A 98 11.66 -1.23 11.06
C LEU A 98 12.88 -1.17 10.14
N LEU A 99 12.64 -1.30 8.84
CA LEU A 99 13.69 -1.18 7.84
C LEU A 99 14.10 0.28 7.65
N THR A 100 15.41 0.53 7.57
CA THR A 100 15.95 1.87 7.34
C THR A 100 15.93 2.20 5.85
N PRO A 101 15.28 3.30 5.42
CA PRO A 101 15.32 3.76 4.04
C PRO A 101 16.74 4.14 3.60
N VAL A 102 17.16 3.66 2.42
CA VAL A 102 18.44 3.99 1.81
C VAL A 102 18.29 4.34 0.33
N ASP A 103 19.20 5.15 -0.18
CA ASP A 103 19.33 5.42 -1.61
C ASP A 103 20.05 4.28 -2.36
N SER A 104 20.20 4.43 -3.68
CA SER A 104 20.88 3.45 -4.54
C SER A 104 22.38 3.27 -4.23
N LYS A 105 22.97 4.14 -3.41
CA LYS A 105 24.35 4.05 -2.92
C LYS A 105 24.40 3.49 -1.48
N GLY A 106 23.26 3.11 -0.90
CA GLY A 106 23.14 2.61 0.46
C GLY A 106 23.24 3.70 1.53
N LYS A 107 23.15 4.99 1.16
CA LYS A 107 23.13 6.09 2.12
C LYS A 107 21.74 6.22 2.71
N LYS A 108 21.65 6.36 4.04
CA LYS A 108 20.39 6.57 4.75
C LYS A 108 19.64 7.79 4.22
N ILE A 109 18.34 7.63 4.06
CA ILE A 109 17.40 8.70 3.69
C ILE A 109 16.75 9.24 4.97
N SER A 110 16.69 10.56 5.12
CA SER A 110 15.95 11.23 6.20
C SER A 110 14.50 11.45 5.79
N CYS A 111 13.56 11.19 6.69
CA CYS A 111 12.12 11.28 6.42
C CYS A 111 11.41 12.30 7.32
N GLY A 112 11.93 13.53 7.35
CA GLY A 112 11.40 14.59 8.22
C GLY A 112 11.71 14.35 9.70
N GLU A 113 11.14 15.18 10.57
CA GLU A 113 11.41 15.16 12.02
C GLU A 113 10.87 13.91 12.71
N ASP A 114 9.69 13.45 12.32
CA ASP A 114 9.00 12.29 12.90
C ASP A 114 9.28 10.98 12.15
N GLY A 115 9.92 11.05 10.98
CA GLY A 115 10.20 9.90 10.12
C GLY A 115 9.07 9.52 9.16
N ALA A 116 7.95 10.26 9.12
CA ALA A 116 6.79 9.96 8.27
C ALA A 116 6.83 10.66 6.89
N LYS A 117 7.58 11.77 6.75
CA LYS A 117 7.61 12.59 5.53
C LYS A 117 8.94 12.42 4.78
N CYS A 118 9.06 11.34 4.02
CA CYS A 118 10.24 11.04 3.21
C CYS A 118 10.38 11.97 1.99
N PRO A 119 11.54 12.04 1.30
CA PRO A 119 11.70 12.93 0.15
C PRO A 119 10.68 12.70 -0.97
N GLY A 120 10.19 11.46 -1.13
CA GLY A 120 9.12 11.13 -2.06
C GLY A 120 7.75 11.69 -1.65
N TYR A 121 7.53 12.08 -0.39
CA TYR A 121 6.35 12.83 0.05
C TYR A 121 6.37 14.25 -0.55
N GLU A 122 7.51 14.95 -0.39
CA GLU A 122 7.67 16.37 -0.72
C GLU A 122 7.98 16.63 -2.21
N ASN A 123 8.57 15.66 -2.91
CA ASN A 123 9.05 15.86 -4.28
C ASN A 123 8.12 15.25 -5.32
N GLU A 124 7.48 16.08 -6.15
CA GLU A 124 6.62 15.65 -7.26
C GLU A 124 7.33 14.72 -8.26
N LYS A 125 8.65 14.83 -8.40
CA LYS A 125 9.46 13.97 -9.27
C LYS A 125 9.75 12.58 -8.69
N GLY A 126 9.22 12.28 -7.51
CA GLY A 126 9.36 11.00 -6.83
C GLY A 126 10.55 10.96 -5.86
N GLY A 127 10.84 9.76 -5.39
CA GLY A 127 11.82 9.50 -4.33
C GLY A 127 11.29 8.47 -3.36
N PHE A 128 12.13 8.04 -2.41
CA PHE A 128 11.67 7.10 -1.38
C PHE A 128 10.49 7.71 -0.62
N ASP A 129 9.40 6.95 -0.55
CA ASP A 129 8.31 7.15 0.40
C ASP A 129 7.81 5.78 0.86
N TYR A 130 7.20 5.71 2.04
CA TYR A 130 6.51 4.51 2.51
C TYR A 130 5.19 4.33 1.77
N THR A 131 4.55 3.19 2.00
CA THR A 131 3.20 2.93 1.51
C THR A 131 2.16 3.33 2.54
N TRP A 132 0.99 3.76 2.08
CA TRP A 132 -0.07 4.27 2.92
C TRP A 132 -1.40 3.64 2.50
N THR A 133 -2.06 2.97 3.45
CA THR A 133 -3.30 2.20 3.23
C THR A 133 -3.19 1.17 2.09
N GLN A 134 -2.02 0.60 1.92
CA GLN A 134 -1.61 -0.16 0.73
C GLN A 134 -2.28 -1.53 0.60
N HIS A 135 -2.16 -2.10 -0.60
CA HIS A 135 -2.63 -3.43 -0.98
C HIS A 135 -1.53 -4.23 -1.71
N THR A 136 -1.77 -5.54 -1.82
CA THR A 136 -0.99 -6.49 -2.66
C THR A 136 0.52 -6.39 -2.46
N ALA A 137 0.96 -6.47 -1.20
CA ALA A 137 2.38 -6.57 -0.89
C ALA A 137 2.88 -7.99 -1.18
N PHE A 138 3.43 -8.19 -2.37
CA PHE A 138 3.82 -9.50 -2.90
C PHE A 138 5.32 -9.55 -3.17
N LYS A 139 5.98 -10.63 -2.74
CA LYS A 139 7.37 -10.92 -3.08
C LYS A 139 7.48 -11.12 -4.59
N ILE A 140 8.58 -10.65 -5.14
CA ILE A 140 8.95 -10.91 -6.53
C ILE A 140 10.03 -11.98 -6.52
N ASP A 141 9.64 -13.24 -6.68
CA ASP A 141 10.55 -14.38 -6.56
C ASP A 141 11.70 -14.32 -7.57
N GLU A 142 11.42 -13.93 -8.81
CA GLU A 142 12.41 -13.86 -9.90
C GLU A 142 13.49 -12.79 -9.66
N LYS A 143 13.27 -11.87 -8.73
CA LYS A 143 14.22 -10.81 -8.35
C LYS A 143 14.82 -11.04 -6.96
N SER A 144 14.23 -11.93 -6.17
CA SER A 144 14.63 -12.20 -4.79
C SER A 144 15.63 -13.35 -4.73
N LYS A 145 16.58 -13.27 -3.80
CA LYS A 145 17.52 -14.35 -3.51
C LYS A 145 18.14 -14.18 -2.14
N GLY A 146 17.91 -15.16 -1.25
CA GLY A 146 18.51 -15.18 0.09
C GLY A 146 18.16 -13.92 0.89
N ASN A 147 19.17 -13.12 1.24
CA ASN A 147 18.94 -11.92 2.06
C ASN A 147 18.37 -10.73 1.28
N ILE A 148 18.29 -10.80 -0.05
CA ILE A 148 17.74 -9.73 -0.86
C ILE A 148 16.33 -10.11 -1.30
N ILE A 149 15.35 -9.32 -0.87
CA ILE A 149 13.94 -9.52 -1.21
C ILE A 149 13.43 -8.32 -2.00
N TYR A 150 12.74 -8.58 -3.11
CA TYR A 150 11.98 -7.55 -3.81
C TYR A 150 10.51 -7.72 -3.50
N VAL A 151 9.82 -6.62 -3.20
CA VAL A 151 8.37 -6.61 -2.94
C VAL A 151 7.73 -5.55 -3.81
N SER A 152 6.68 -5.91 -4.54
CA SER A 152 5.76 -4.97 -5.17
C SER A 152 4.58 -4.67 -4.25
N ALA A 153 4.05 -3.45 -4.32
CA ALA A 153 2.81 -3.08 -3.63
C ALA A 153 2.02 -2.05 -4.44
N PHE A 154 0.70 -2.02 -4.22
CA PHE A 154 -0.15 -0.92 -4.63
C PHE A 154 -0.32 0.03 -3.44
N ASP A 155 0.32 1.20 -3.51
CA ASP A 155 0.20 2.24 -2.50
C ASP A 155 -1.00 3.13 -2.83
N ASN A 156 -2.13 2.87 -2.15
CA ASN A 156 -3.36 3.63 -2.33
C ASN A 156 -3.17 5.11 -2.00
N GLY A 157 -2.44 5.43 -0.94
CA GLY A 157 -1.99 6.79 -0.64
C GLY A 157 -2.91 7.62 0.25
N ASP A 158 -3.94 7.04 0.86
CA ASP A 158 -4.73 7.77 1.86
C ASP A 158 -3.92 7.95 3.15
N SER A 159 -4.14 9.06 3.87
CA SER A 159 -3.39 9.46 5.08
C SER A 159 -1.87 9.59 4.88
N ARG A 160 -1.42 9.74 3.62
CA ARG A 160 0.00 9.87 3.27
C ARG A 160 0.68 10.94 4.11
N GLY A 161 1.83 10.60 4.71
CA GLY A 161 2.57 11.50 5.60
C GLY A 161 1.97 11.63 7.00
N MET A 162 1.11 10.67 7.42
CA MET A 162 0.35 10.72 8.68
C MET A 162 -0.55 11.96 8.79
N GLU A 163 -1.07 12.44 7.66
CA GLU A 163 -2.01 13.57 7.62
C GLU A 163 -3.01 13.44 6.47
N GLN A 164 -4.13 14.17 6.58
CA GLN A 164 -4.99 14.43 5.42
C GLN A 164 -4.49 15.69 4.72
N PRO A 165 -4.38 15.69 3.37
CA PRO A 165 -3.92 16.86 2.66
C PRO A 165 -4.96 17.99 2.72
N ALA A 166 -4.52 19.22 2.44
CA ALA A 166 -5.40 20.40 2.45
C ALA A 166 -6.58 20.28 1.48
N LEU A 167 -6.38 19.63 0.33
CA LEU A 167 -7.42 19.34 -0.66
C LEU A 167 -7.45 17.84 -0.99
N PRO A 168 -8.63 17.21 -1.10
CA PRO A 168 -8.74 15.80 -1.50
C PRO A 168 -8.06 15.49 -2.84
N SER A 169 -8.06 16.45 -3.78
CA SER A 169 -7.42 16.34 -5.09
C SER A 169 -5.89 16.29 -5.05
N MET A 170 -5.26 16.47 -3.89
CA MET A 170 -3.82 16.28 -3.71
C MET A 170 -3.44 14.81 -3.43
N LYS A 171 -4.42 13.94 -3.19
CA LYS A 171 -4.18 12.50 -3.02
C LYS A 171 -3.85 11.84 -4.35
N TYR A 172 -2.93 10.88 -4.31
CA TYR A 172 -2.49 10.09 -5.45
C TYR A 172 -2.15 8.67 -5.01
N SER A 173 -2.31 7.73 -5.93
CA SER A 173 -1.91 6.33 -5.76
C SER A 173 -0.68 6.05 -6.60
N ARG A 174 0.08 5.02 -6.22
CA ARG A 174 1.23 4.57 -6.99
C ARG A 174 1.42 3.07 -6.90
N MET A 175 1.91 2.49 -7.99
CA MET A 175 2.58 1.21 -7.97
C MET A 175 4.02 1.45 -7.48
N VAL A 176 4.52 0.61 -6.59
CA VAL A 176 5.87 0.76 -6.04
C VAL A 176 6.56 -0.60 -5.91
N VAL A 177 7.88 -0.61 -6.10
CA VAL A 177 8.73 -1.76 -5.83
C VAL A 177 9.84 -1.37 -4.87
N TYR A 178 9.99 -2.16 -3.82
CA TYR A 178 11.08 -2.06 -2.87
C TYR A 178 12.05 -3.22 -3.01
N LYS A 179 13.32 -2.95 -2.74
CA LYS A 179 14.38 -3.92 -2.52
C LYS A 179 14.81 -3.86 -1.06
N ILE A 180 14.81 -5.00 -0.41
CA ILE A 180 15.09 -5.16 1.02
C ILE A 180 16.39 -5.94 1.17
N ASP A 181 17.29 -5.47 2.01
CA ASP A 181 18.42 -6.25 2.51
C ASP A 181 18.08 -6.68 3.94
N GLN A 182 17.64 -7.94 4.08
CA GLN A 182 17.17 -8.51 5.35
C GLN A 182 18.28 -8.57 6.39
N LYS A 183 19.55 -8.67 5.96
CA LYS A 183 20.70 -8.73 6.87
C LYS A 183 21.09 -7.34 7.36
N LYS A 184 21.03 -6.33 6.49
CA LYS A 184 21.35 -4.94 6.83
C LYS A 184 20.17 -4.18 7.44
N MET A 185 18.96 -4.74 7.40
CA MET A 185 17.72 -4.09 7.82
C MET A 185 17.50 -2.76 7.08
N THR A 186 17.71 -2.76 5.76
CA THR A 186 17.53 -1.59 4.90
C THR A 186 16.53 -1.84 3.79
N VAL A 187 15.85 -0.78 3.36
CA VAL A 187 14.92 -0.79 2.23
C VAL A 187 15.25 0.31 1.24
N GLU A 188 15.32 -0.04 -0.04
CA GLU A 188 15.53 0.84 -1.18
C GLU A 188 14.27 0.83 -2.05
N GLN A 189 13.73 1.99 -2.38
CA GLN A 189 12.67 2.09 -3.40
C GLN A 189 13.35 2.09 -4.77
N VAL A 190 13.12 1.04 -5.56
CA VAL A 190 13.81 0.85 -6.86
C VAL A 190 12.96 1.26 -8.05
N TRP A 191 11.65 1.35 -7.87
CA TRP A 191 10.72 1.77 -8.92
C TRP A 191 9.40 2.29 -8.34
N GLU A 192 8.80 3.25 -9.06
CA GLU A 192 7.43 3.71 -8.82
C GLU A 192 6.81 4.25 -10.11
N TRP A 193 5.47 4.24 -10.17
CA TRP A 193 4.65 4.89 -11.18
C TRP A 193 3.25 5.20 -10.65
N GLY A 194 2.68 6.34 -11.04
CA GLY A 194 1.29 6.73 -10.74
C GLY A 194 1.20 8.11 -10.10
N LYS A 195 2.22 8.52 -9.33
CA LYS A 195 2.29 9.84 -8.70
C LYS A 195 2.09 10.99 -9.70
N GLN A 196 2.72 10.90 -10.86
CA GLN A 196 2.64 11.90 -11.92
C GLN A 196 1.26 12.02 -12.59
N ARG A 197 0.35 11.07 -12.33
CA ARG A 197 -1.04 11.10 -12.79
C ARG A 197 -1.98 11.70 -11.75
N GLY A 198 -1.46 12.04 -10.57
CA GLY A 198 -2.19 12.75 -9.52
C GLY A 198 -3.49 12.05 -9.13
N HIS A 199 -4.54 12.85 -8.99
CA HIS A 199 -5.84 12.37 -8.53
C HIS A 199 -6.64 11.60 -9.59
N ASP A 200 -6.32 11.77 -10.88
CA ASP A 200 -7.13 11.20 -11.97
C ASP A 200 -7.19 9.67 -11.91
N ILE A 201 -6.11 9.05 -11.43
CA ILE A 201 -6.04 7.60 -11.22
C ILE A 201 -6.03 7.21 -9.74
N TYR A 202 -6.24 8.15 -8.82
CA TYR A 202 -6.24 7.87 -7.38
C TYR A 202 -7.28 6.80 -7.04
N SER A 203 -6.84 5.74 -6.38
CA SER A 203 -7.66 4.63 -5.92
C SER A 203 -7.55 4.49 -4.40
N PRO A 204 -8.50 5.06 -3.62
CA PRO A 204 -8.43 5.05 -2.15
C PRO A 204 -8.47 3.65 -1.52
N VAL A 205 -8.95 2.65 -2.24
CA VAL A 205 -9.09 1.26 -1.75
C VAL A 205 -8.83 0.23 -2.82
N THR A 206 -8.74 -1.03 -2.40
CA THR A 206 -8.60 -2.21 -3.26
C THR A 206 -7.35 -2.09 -4.13
N SER A 207 -7.42 -2.42 -5.42
CA SER A 207 -6.32 -2.29 -6.39
C SER A 207 -5.25 -3.37 -6.26
N LEU A 208 -4.35 -3.41 -7.26
CA LEU A 208 -3.32 -4.43 -7.37
C LEU A 208 -2.05 -3.89 -8.06
N THR A 209 -0.91 -4.35 -7.57
CA THR A 209 0.38 -4.31 -8.27
C THR A 209 1.01 -5.69 -8.18
N GLU A 210 1.36 -6.32 -9.30
CA GLU A 210 1.96 -7.66 -9.32
C GLU A 210 2.98 -7.81 -10.45
N TYR A 211 4.09 -8.49 -10.17
CA TYR A 211 5.09 -8.85 -11.16
C TYR A 211 4.65 -10.06 -12.01
N GLN A 212 4.91 -10.01 -13.31
CA GLN A 212 4.60 -11.08 -14.26
C GLN A 212 5.90 -11.61 -14.88
N ALA A 213 6.23 -12.86 -14.55
CA ALA A 213 7.51 -13.48 -14.90
C ALA A 213 7.67 -13.78 -16.40
N ASP A 214 6.58 -14.12 -17.08
CA ASP A 214 6.57 -14.52 -18.50
C ASP A 214 7.09 -13.42 -19.42
N LYS A 215 6.76 -12.15 -19.13
CA LYS A 215 7.18 -10.98 -19.91
C LYS A 215 8.20 -10.11 -19.19
N ASN A 216 8.62 -10.49 -17.99
CA ASN A 216 9.43 -9.65 -17.10
C ASN A 216 8.81 -8.25 -16.99
N SER A 217 7.54 -8.19 -16.58
CA SER A 217 6.73 -6.98 -16.52
C SER A 217 6.11 -6.80 -15.13
N ILE A 218 5.52 -5.63 -14.89
CA ILE A 218 4.72 -5.34 -13.71
C ILE A 218 3.35 -4.83 -14.16
N VAL A 219 2.30 -5.45 -13.63
CA VAL A 219 0.90 -5.09 -13.89
C VAL A 219 0.38 -4.28 -12.72
N GLY A 220 -0.41 -3.25 -13.03
CA GLY A 220 -1.16 -2.45 -12.08
C GLY A 220 -2.63 -2.42 -12.43
N TYR A 221 -3.49 -2.48 -11.43
CA TYR A 221 -4.92 -2.24 -11.55
C TYR A 221 -5.35 -1.19 -10.54
N PHE A 222 -5.68 0.00 -11.02
CA PHE A 222 -6.20 1.13 -10.26
C PHE A 222 -7.72 0.96 -10.18
N ALA A 223 -8.18 0.23 -9.18
CA ALA A 223 -9.52 -0.35 -9.14
C ALA A 223 -10.65 0.66 -8.89
N THR A 224 -10.32 1.81 -8.31
CA THR A 224 -11.30 2.85 -7.99
C THR A 224 -10.85 4.23 -8.51
N SER A 225 -10.05 4.27 -9.58
CA SER A 225 -9.69 5.51 -10.26
C SER A 225 -10.93 6.24 -10.78
N GLY A 226 -10.91 7.57 -10.77
CA GLY A 226 -12.05 8.38 -11.20
C GLY A 226 -13.27 8.34 -10.28
N LEU A 227 -13.17 7.70 -9.10
CA LEU A 227 -14.23 7.72 -8.10
C LEU A 227 -14.48 9.15 -7.61
N LYS A 228 -15.73 9.60 -7.67
CA LYS A 228 -16.15 10.91 -7.17
C LYS A 228 -17.05 10.75 -5.96
N ILE A 229 -16.69 11.40 -4.87
CA ILE A 229 -17.44 11.40 -3.61
C ILE A 229 -17.81 12.84 -3.27
N ASP A 230 -19.09 13.11 -3.02
CA ASP A 230 -19.53 14.30 -2.33
C ASP A 230 -19.30 14.10 -0.83
N ILE A 231 -18.14 14.56 -0.35
CA ILE A 231 -17.75 14.41 1.06
C ILE A 231 -18.73 15.14 1.99
N ALA A 232 -19.33 16.25 1.54
CA ALA A 232 -20.24 17.04 2.35
C ALA A 232 -21.59 16.32 2.56
N LYS A 233 -22.01 15.51 1.59
CA LYS A 233 -23.27 14.75 1.66
C LYS A 233 -23.09 13.26 1.93
N GLY A 234 -21.85 12.78 1.97
CA GLY A 234 -21.57 11.36 2.10
C GLY A 234 -22.15 10.53 0.95
N LEU A 235 -22.04 11.00 -0.29
CA LEU A 235 -22.64 10.34 -1.46
C LEU A 235 -21.60 10.02 -2.54
N LEU A 236 -21.69 8.82 -3.11
CA LEU A 236 -21.01 8.47 -4.36
C LEU A 236 -21.68 9.22 -5.51
N LEU A 237 -20.90 10.00 -6.26
CA LEU A 237 -21.39 10.83 -7.37
C LEU A 237 -21.29 10.12 -8.73
N SER A 238 -20.40 9.14 -8.86
CA SER A 238 -20.25 8.32 -10.05
C SER A 238 -19.61 6.98 -9.72
N ASN A 239 -19.84 5.98 -10.57
CA ASN A 239 -19.01 4.78 -10.54
C ASN A 239 -17.56 5.12 -10.91
N PRO A 240 -16.58 4.33 -10.45
CA PRO A 240 -15.20 4.47 -10.90
C PRO A 240 -15.00 4.20 -12.39
N HIS A 241 -13.81 4.57 -12.86
CA HIS A 241 -13.26 4.26 -14.18
C HIS A 241 -11.90 3.56 -14.01
N PRO A 242 -11.88 2.27 -13.66
CA PRO A 242 -10.65 1.56 -13.33
C PRO A 242 -9.63 1.55 -14.47
N SER A 243 -8.34 1.66 -14.15
CA SER A 243 -7.26 1.59 -15.14
C SER A 243 -6.37 0.37 -14.93
N ILE A 244 -6.15 -0.40 -15.99
CA ILE A 244 -5.15 -1.48 -16.05
C ILE A 244 -3.94 -0.97 -16.81
N VAL A 245 -2.75 -1.18 -16.25
CA VAL A 245 -1.47 -0.82 -16.87
C VAL A 245 -0.50 -1.98 -16.78
N GLU A 246 0.34 -2.17 -17.80
CA GLU A 246 1.44 -3.13 -17.77
C GLU A 246 2.73 -2.45 -18.25
N PHE A 247 3.81 -2.59 -17.48
CA PHE A 247 5.12 -2.03 -17.79
C PHE A 247 6.15 -3.14 -17.93
N LYS A 248 7.03 -3.06 -18.94
CA LYS A 248 8.28 -3.82 -18.88
C LYS A 248 9.05 -3.44 -17.61
N TRP A 249 9.74 -4.40 -17.00
CA TRP A 249 10.49 -4.18 -15.77
C TRP A 249 11.40 -2.93 -15.85
N GLY A 250 11.20 -1.99 -14.93
CA GLY A 250 11.97 -0.74 -14.85
C GLY A 250 11.53 0.37 -15.82
N ALA A 251 10.61 0.11 -16.74
CA ALA A 251 10.11 1.12 -17.67
C ALA A 251 9.28 2.20 -16.95
N LYS A 252 9.23 3.41 -17.52
CA LYS A 252 8.42 4.52 -17.02
C LYS A 252 7.16 4.80 -17.86
N GLU A 253 7.09 4.20 -19.04
CA GLU A 253 5.95 4.26 -19.95
C GLU A 253 5.27 2.88 -20.04
N PRO A 254 3.93 2.82 -20.00
CA PRO A 254 3.21 1.56 -20.08
C PRO A 254 3.35 0.95 -21.48
N SER A 255 3.48 -0.37 -21.53
CA SER A 255 3.33 -1.16 -22.77
C SER A 255 1.85 -1.43 -23.08
N VAL A 256 1.00 -1.46 -22.06
CA VAL A 256 -0.45 -1.60 -22.16
C VAL A 256 -1.08 -0.62 -21.18
N GLU A 257 -2.10 0.10 -21.64
CA GLU A 257 -2.99 0.89 -20.78
C GLU A 257 -4.43 0.69 -21.27
N ILE A 258 -5.31 0.22 -20.38
CA ILE A 258 -6.73 -0.03 -20.65
C ILE A 258 -7.53 0.70 -19.58
N GLN A 259 -8.49 1.53 -20.00
CA GLN A 259 -9.45 2.13 -19.10
C GLN A 259 -10.79 1.41 -19.21
N LEU A 260 -11.31 0.96 -18.07
CA LEU A 260 -12.67 0.47 -17.92
C LEU A 260 -13.55 1.67 -17.53
N HIS A 261 -14.76 1.73 -18.05
CA HIS A 261 -15.68 2.84 -17.78
C HIS A 261 -16.91 2.36 -17.02
N ASP A 262 -17.33 3.15 -16.03
CA ASP A 262 -18.61 2.97 -15.32
C ASP A 262 -18.72 1.59 -14.64
N THR A 263 -17.64 1.20 -13.96
CA THR A 263 -17.57 -0.10 -13.27
C THR A 263 -16.73 0.01 -12.00
N MET A 264 -16.99 -0.87 -11.05
CA MET A 264 -16.18 -1.05 -9.86
C MET A 264 -15.45 -2.38 -9.94
N GLY A 265 -14.25 -2.47 -9.37
CA GLY A 265 -13.58 -3.75 -9.17
C GLY A 265 -12.84 -3.78 -7.84
N TYR A 266 -12.37 -4.97 -7.48
CA TYR A 266 -11.49 -5.16 -6.32
C TYR A 266 -10.04 -5.34 -6.78
N GLN A 267 -9.80 -6.36 -7.61
CA GLN A 267 -8.51 -6.68 -8.20
C GLN A 267 -8.71 -7.15 -9.65
N ALA A 268 -7.67 -7.08 -10.46
CA ALA A 268 -7.62 -7.66 -11.80
C ALA A 268 -6.27 -8.33 -12.01
N PHE A 269 -6.28 -9.55 -12.54
CA PHE A 269 -5.09 -10.36 -12.77
C PHE A 269 -5.01 -10.76 -14.25
N PRO A 270 -3.83 -10.75 -14.87
CA PRO A 270 -3.66 -11.36 -16.17
C PRO A 270 -3.87 -12.88 -16.06
N ILE A 271 -4.66 -13.44 -16.98
CA ILE A 271 -4.87 -14.90 -17.06
C ILE A 271 -4.08 -15.49 -18.22
N SER A 272 -3.46 -16.65 -18.01
CA SER A 272 -2.92 -17.46 -19.09
C SER A 272 -3.91 -18.56 -19.45
N VAL A 273 -4.46 -18.49 -20.67
CA VAL A 273 -5.35 -19.52 -21.21
C VAL A 273 -4.64 -20.87 -21.28
N GLU A 274 -3.35 -20.89 -21.64
CA GLU A 274 -2.55 -22.10 -21.68
C GLU A 274 -2.47 -22.75 -20.29
N LYS A 275 -2.11 -22.00 -19.24
CA LYS A 275 -2.06 -22.54 -17.86
C LYS A 275 -3.44 -22.97 -17.36
N ALA A 276 -4.51 -22.29 -17.77
CA ALA A 276 -5.87 -22.63 -17.36
C ALA A 276 -6.36 -23.98 -17.91
N PHE A 277 -5.80 -24.43 -19.05
CA PHE A 277 -6.25 -25.64 -19.74
C PHE A 277 -5.15 -26.69 -19.98
N SER A 278 -3.92 -26.44 -19.51
CA SER A 278 -2.86 -27.45 -19.47
C SER A 278 -3.15 -28.48 -18.39
N LYS A 279 -3.09 -29.77 -18.76
CA LYS A 279 -3.25 -30.92 -17.85
C LYS A 279 -2.03 -31.12 -16.96
#